data_AF-A0A822DNU2-F1
#
_entry.id   AF-A0A822DNU2-F1
#
_cell.length_a   1.000
_cell.length_b   1.000
_cell.length_c   1.000
_cell.angle_alpha   90.00
_cell.angle_beta   90.00
_cell.angle_gamma   90.00
#
_symmetry.space_group_name_H-M   'P 1'
#
loop_
_entity.id
_entity.type
_entity.pdbx_description
1 polymer ?
#
loop_
_entity_poly.entity_id
_entity_poly.type
_entity_poly.pdbx_seq_one_letter_code
_entity_poly.pdbx_strand_id
1 'polypeptide(L)'
;VPVIKHVRSDLREKFKRLVDDDRILIYLFHCNAQLPTGEKAFRTISDCFAWAKEPIMDRIHLLDEKIPIYFLHGEQSWITMKSSLIIQENRENTFVETIKEAGHHIYADAPEEFEMYLKRILYNN
;
A
#
# COMPACT_ATOMS: atom_id res chain seq x y z
N VAL A 1 -7.77 -15.89 -16.75
CA VAL A 1 -8.12 -14.45 -16.97
C VAL A 1 -9.56 -14.08 -16.61
N PRO A 2 -10.63 -14.81 -17.01
CA PRO A 2 -12.02 -14.36 -16.82
C PRO A 2 -12.38 -14.01 -15.36
N VAL A 3 -11.89 -14.81 -14.41
CA VAL A 3 -12.17 -14.61 -12.97
C VAL A 3 -11.61 -13.27 -12.46
N ILE A 4 -10.35 -12.94 -12.77
CA ILE A 4 -9.74 -11.66 -12.37
C ILE A 4 -10.47 -10.48 -13.02
N LYS A 5 -10.90 -10.62 -14.28
CA LYS A 5 -11.69 -9.58 -14.97
C LYS A 5 -13.02 -9.28 -14.27
N HIS A 6 -13.64 -10.27 -13.63
CA HIS A 6 -14.91 -10.08 -12.93
C HIS A 6 -14.72 -9.66 -11.48
N VAL A 7 -13.76 -10.27 -10.77
CA VAL A 7 -13.53 -10.01 -9.34
C VAL A 7 -12.78 -8.70 -9.11
N ARG A 8 -11.94 -8.28 -10.06
CA ARG A 8 -11.06 -7.09 -9.95
C ARG A 8 -11.16 -6.17 -11.17
N SER A 9 -12.38 -5.96 -11.68
CA SER A 9 -12.62 -5.00 -12.76
C SER A 9 -12.20 -3.58 -12.37
N ASP A 10 -12.21 -3.24 -11.08
CA ASP A 10 -11.72 -1.98 -10.51
C ASP A 10 -10.29 -1.65 -10.95
N LEU A 11 -9.43 -2.66 -11.07
CA LEU A 11 -8.03 -2.47 -11.42
C LEU A 11 -7.82 -2.00 -12.86
N ARG A 12 -8.75 -2.32 -13.76
CA ARG A 12 -8.66 -1.80 -15.13
C ARG A 12 -8.82 -0.29 -15.14
N GLU A 13 -9.85 0.22 -14.46
CA GLU A 13 -10.10 1.66 -14.40
C GLU A 13 -8.98 2.40 -13.67
N LYS A 14 -8.47 1.85 -12.55
CA LYS A 14 -7.36 2.46 -11.80
C LYS A 14 -6.10 2.64 -12.65
N PHE A 15 -5.76 1.67 -13.50
CA PHE A 15 -4.52 1.70 -14.28
C PHE A 15 -4.70 2.18 -15.72
N LYS A 16 -5.90 2.61 -16.10
CA LYS A 16 -6.25 3.04 -17.46
C LYS A 16 -5.32 4.12 -18.01
N ARG A 17 -4.85 5.04 -17.16
CA ARG A 17 -3.91 6.12 -17.53
C ARG A 17 -2.55 5.58 -18.00
N LEU A 18 -2.13 4.42 -17.49
CA LEU A 18 -0.86 3.79 -17.83
C LEU A 18 -1.02 2.75 -18.96
N VAL A 19 -2.13 2.01 -18.91
CA VAL A 19 -2.40 0.85 -19.76
C VAL A 19 -3.90 0.80 -20.05
N ASP A 20 -4.30 1.25 -21.24
CA ASP A 20 -5.71 1.29 -21.66
C ASP A 20 -6.18 -0.02 -22.35
N ASP A 21 -5.86 -1.15 -21.73
CA ASP A 21 -6.33 -2.48 -22.15
C ASP A 21 -6.26 -3.49 -20.98
N ASP A 22 -6.51 -4.77 -21.26
CA ASP A 22 -6.55 -5.80 -20.22
C ASP A 22 -5.15 -6.30 -19.78
N ARG A 23 -4.04 -5.71 -20.23
CA ARG A 23 -2.67 -6.17 -19.88
C ARG A 23 -2.44 -6.21 -18.37
N ILE A 24 -2.96 -5.25 -17.60
CA ILE A 24 -2.84 -5.28 -16.12
C ILE A 24 -3.55 -6.51 -15.53
N LEU A 25 -4.75 -6.82 -16.02
CA LEU A 25 -5.50 -7.98 -15.55
C LEU A 25 -4.86 -9.31 -15.97
N ILE A 26 -4.28 -9.35 -17.18
CA ILE A 26 -3.51 -10.51 -17.68
C ILE A 26 -2.23 -10.69 -16.85
N TYR A 27 -1.51 -9.60 -16.58
CA TYR A 27 -0.32 -9.60 -15.74
C TYR A 27 -0.63 -10.16 -14.35
N LEU A 28 -1.66 -9.63 -13.68
CA LEU A 28 -2.09 -10.11 -12.37
C LEU A 28 -2.52 -11.57 -12.42
N PHE A 29 -3.23 -12.00 -13.46
CA PHE A 29 -3.53 -13.41 -13.64
C PHE A 29 -2.26 -14.26 -13.68
N HIS A 30 -1.25 -13.88 -14.45
CA HIS A 30 0.00 -14.65 -14.53
C HIS A 30 0.82 -14.61 -13.23
N CYS A 31 0.77 -13.53 -12.45
CA CYS A 31 1.37 -13.48 -11.12
C CYS A 31 0.77 -14.51 -10.16
N ASN A 32 -0.53 -14.80 -10.28
CA ASN A 32 -1.25 -15.71 -9.38
C ASN A 32 -1.56 -17.09 -10.01
N ALA A 33 -1.25 -17.30 -11.30
CA ALA A 33 -1.50 -18.58 -12.00
C ALA A 33 -0.40 -19.63 -11.76
N GLN A 34 0.74 -19.21 -11.21
CA GLN A 34 1.87 -20.08 -10.89
C GLN A 34 1.71 -20.69 -9.50
N LEU A 35 2.76 -21.33 -8.98
CA LEU A 35 2.79 -21.76 -7.58
C LEU A 35 2.46 -20.57 -6.67
N PRO A 36 1.56 -20.74 -5.68
CA PRO A 36 0.99 -19.63 -4.92
C PRO A 36 1.95 -19.18 -3.80
N THR A 37 3.19 -18.85 -4.15
CA THR A 37 4.23 -18.49 -3.18
C THR A 37 3.89 -17.18 -2.49
N GLY A 38 3.30 -16.22 -3.22
CA GLY A 38 2.84 -14.95 -2.68
C GLY A 38 1.69 -15.12 -1.69
N GLU A 39 0.67 -15.89 -2.04
CA GLU A 39 -0.50 -16.15 -1.20
C GLU A 39 -0.14 -17.00 0.02
N LYS A 40 0.77 -17.98 -0.15
CA LYS A 40 1.33 -18.75 0.97
C LYS A 40 2.11 -17.86 1.92
N ALA A 41 2.98 -16.98 1.41
CA ALA A 41 3.73 -16.04 2.22
C ALA A 41 2.78 -15.08 2.96
N PHE A 42 1.80 -14.49 2.25
CA PHE A 42 0.78 -13.63 2.83
C PHE A 42 -0.02 -14.35 3.93
N ARG A 43 -0.48 -15.58 3.68
CA ARG A 43 -1.17 -16.40 4.69
C ARG A 43 -0.27 -16.78 5.87
N THR A 44 1.04 -16.86 5.66
CA THR A 44 2.00 -17.16 6.72
C THR A 44 2.14 -15.97 7.67
N ILE A 45 2.18 -14.74 7.13
CA ILE A 45 2.37 -13.50 7.91
C ILE A 45 1.07 -12.84 8.38
N SER A 46 -0.08 -13.31 7.89
CA SER A 46 -1.40 -12.77 8.23
C SER A 46 -2.31 -13.81 8.91
N ASP A 47 -3.15 -13.34 9.83
CA ASP A 47 -4.20 -14.11 10.50
C ASP A 47 -5.58 -13.90 9.82
N CYS A 48 -6.67 -14.18 10.53
CA CYS A 48 -8.04 -13.91 10.10
C CYS A 48 -8.19 -12.47 9.56
N PHE A 49 -9.00 -12.32 8.51
CA PHE A 49 -9.25 -11.04 7.83
C PHE A 49 -7.99 -10.28 7.38
N ALA A 50 -6.88 -11.00 7.13
CA ALA A 50 -5.62 -10.45 6.67
C ALA A 50 -4.93 -9.50 7.67
N TRP A 51 -5.25 -9.57 8.96
CA TRP A 51 -4.48 -8.86 9.98
C TRP A 51 -3.06 -9.41 10.08
N ALA A 52 -2.07 -8.55 10.35
CA ALA A 52 -0.70 -8.99 10.56
C ALA A 52 -0.60 -9.84 11.84
N LYS A 53 0.07 -11.00 11.77
CA LYS A 53 0.34 -11.83 12.96
C LYS A 53 1.31 -11.16 13.92
N GLU A 54 2.28 -10.45 13.38
CA GLU A 54 3.30 -9.71 14.13
C GLU A 54 3.31 -8.24 13.65
N PRO A 55 2.37 -7.41 14.15
CA PRO A 55 2.20 -6.04 13.65
C PRO A 55 3.43 -5.19 13.95
N ILE A 56 3.69 -4.21 13.07
CA ILE A 56 4.86 -3.33 13.20
C ILE A 56 4.82 -2.49 14.47
N MET A 57 3.64 -2.14 14.96
CA MET A 57 3.46 -1.33 16.17
C MET A 57 4.17 -1.93 17.38
N ASP A 58 4.15 -3.26 17.53
CA ASP A 58 4.75 -3.96 18.66
C ASP A 58 6.28 -4.07 18.54
N ARG A 59 6.84 -3.81 17.37
CA ARG A 59 8.26 -4.04 17.05
C ARG A 59 8.97 -2.80 16.52
N ILE A 60 8.28 -1.67 16.39
CA ILE A 60 8.85 -0.45 15.83
C ILE A 60 9.99 0.12 16.68
N HIS A 61 9.96 -0.15 17.99
CA HIS A 61 11.03 0.21 18.93
C HIS A 61 12.36 -0.50 18.64
N LEU A 62 12.36 -1.59 17.85
CA LEU A 62 13.58 -2.28 17.41
C LEU A 62 14.27 -1.54 16.26
N LEU A 63 13.58 -0.63 15.58
CA LEU A 63 14.16 0.21 14.54
C LEU A 63 14.87 1.41 15.18
N ASP A 64 16.14 1.63 14.82
CA ASP A 64 16.94 2.78 15.28
C ASP A 64 16.14 4.08 15.13
N GLU A 65 15.97 4.84 16.23
CA GLU A 65 15.23 6.10 16.30
C GLU A 65 15.67 7.15 15.27
N LYS A 66 16.92 7.07 14.80
CA LYS A 66 17.46 7.98 13.77
C LYS A 66 16.92 7.70 12.38
N ILE A 67 16.33 6.54 12.12
CA ILE A 67 15.76 6.18 10.81
C ILE A 67 14.38 6.84 10.69
N PRO A 68 14.17 7.78 9.76
CA PRO A 68 12.88 8.44 9.60
C PRO A 68 11.85 7.49 8.99
N ILE A 69 10.61 7.57 9.45
CA ILE A 69 9.48 6.78 8.93
C ILE A 69 8.45 7.72 8.34
N TYR A 70 8.03 7.46 7.09
CA TYR A 70 6.96 8.20 6.42
C TYR A 70 5.80 7.26 6.10
N PHE A 71 4.64 7.51 6.69
CA PHE A 71 3.39 6.84 6.37
C PHE A 71 2.55 7.70 5.43
N LEU A 72 2.31 7.21 4.22
CA LEU A 72 1.43 7.85 3.25
C LEU A 72 0.11 7.08 3.16
N HIS A 73 -1.00 7.74 3.47
CA HIS A 73 -2.35 7.16 3.43
C HIS A 73 -3.19 7.81 2.32
N GLY A 74 -4.05 7.04 1.66
CA GLY A 74 -5.10 7.61 0.81
C GLY A 74 -6.30 8.03 1.65
N GLU A 75 -6.84 9.21 1.39
CA GLU A 75 -8.02 9.77 2.07
C GLU A 75 -9.24 8.84 2.04
N GLN A 76 -9.44 8.14 0.92
CA GLN A 76 -10.57 7.24 0.68
C GLN A 76 -10.20 5.76 0.90
N SER A 77 -9.06 5.50 1.54
CA SER A 77 -8.61 4.14 1.86
C SER A 77 -9.52 3.50 2.92
N TRP A 78 -9.86 2.23 2.71
CA TRP A 78 -10.54 1.42 3.72
C TRP A 78 -9.60 0.99 4.87
N ILE A 79 -8.28 1.12 4.68
CA ILE A 79 -7.26 0.96 5.72
C ILE A 79 -7.08 2.30 6.45
N THR A 80 -7.34 2.29 7.76
CA THR A 80 -7.27 3.49 8.61
C THR A 80 -5.84 3.90 8.93
N MET A 81 -5.62 5.20 9.17
CA MET A 81 -4.35 5.76 9.65
C MET A 81 -4.13 5.65 11.17
N LYS A 82 -5.01 4.97 11.92
CA LYS A 82 -4.93 4.93 13.39
C LYS A 82 -3.58 4.42 13.89
N SER A 83 -3.07 3.35 13.28
CA SER A 83 -1.80 2.74 13.70
C SER A 83 -0.59 3.63 13.41
N SER A 84 -0.58 4.36 12.30
CA SER A 84 0.52 5.27 11.97
C SER A 84 0.53 6.50 12.87
N LEU A 85 -0.64 7.03 13.23
CA LEU A 85 -0.75 8.12 14.21
C LEU A 85 -0.24 7.70 15.60
N ILE A 86 -0.61 6.51 16.08
CA ILE A 86 -0.08 5.97 17.35
C ILE A 86 1.45 5.86 17.29
N ILE A 87 2.01 5.35 16.18
CA ILE A 87 3.47 5.26 16.04
C ILE A 87 4.10 6.65 16.05
N GLN A 88 3.48 7.62 15.37
CA GLN A 88 3.96 9.00 15.34
C GLN A 88 3.97 9.66 16.72
N GLU A 89 2.95 9.43 17.54
CA GLU A 89 2.90 9.93 18.92
C GLU A 89 4.00 9.33 19.80
N ASN A 90 4.43 8.10 19.52
CA ASN A 90 5.41 7.37 20.34
C ASN A 90 6.84 7.40 19.78
N ARG A 91 7.06 8.03 18.62
CA ARG A 91 8.37 8.06 17.94
C ARG A 91 8.55 9.35 17.16
N GLU A 92 9.43 10.21 17.68
CA GLU A 92 9.67 11.59 17.20
C GLU A 92 10.00 11.70 15.70
N ASN A 93 10.73 10.72 15.13
CA ASN A 93 11.13 10.73 13.72
C ASN A 93 10.15 9.97 12.80
N THR A 94 8.86 10.27 12.96
CA THR A 94 7.76 9.65 12.21
C THR A 94 6.82 10.71 11.65
N PHE A 95 6.47 10.56 10.39
CA PHE A 95 5.62 11.51 9.66
C PHE A 95 4.45 10.77 9.04
N VAL A 96 3.25 11.34 9.18
CA VAL A 96 2.02 10.78 8.63
C VAL A 96 1.40 11.82 7.72
N GLU A 97 1.16 11.44 6.46
CA GLU A 97 0.60 12.31 5.44
C GLU A 97 -0.57 11.62 4.75
N THR A 98 -1.53 12.42 4.30
CA THR A 98 -2.72 11.94 3.58
C THR A 98 -2.75 12.49 2.17
N ILE A 99 -2.85 11.60 1.19
CA ILE A 99 -3.02 11.91 -0.23
C ILE A 99 -4.51 11.99 -0.51
N LYS A 100 -4.96 13.18 -0.92
CA LYS A 100 -6.35 13.49 -1.23
C LYS A 100 -6.83 12.74 -2.46
N GLU A 101 -8.13 12.45 -2.50
CA GLU A 101 -8.78 11.79 -3.64
C GLU A 101 -8.21 10.41 -4.00
N ALA A 102 -7.38 9.84 -3.13
CA ALA A 102 -6.74 8.55 -3.33
C ALA A 102 -7.33 7.47 -2.41
N GLY A 103 -7.49 6.26 -2.95
CA GLY A 103 -7.83 5.07 -2.18
C GLY A 103 -6.58 4.38 -1.62
N HIS A 104 -6.66 3.07 -1.42
CA HIS A 104 -5.55 2.29 -0.85
C HIS A 104 -4.31 2.25 -1.76
N HIS A 105 -4.49 2.29 -3.08
CA HIS A 105 -3.40 2.28 -4.05
C HIS A 105 -3.04 3.71 -4.47
N ILE A 106 -2.49 4.49 -3.52
CA ILE A 106 -2.18 5.92 -3.69
C ILE A 106 -1.38 6.24 -4.98
N TYR A 107 -0.44 5.37 -5.34
CA TYR A 107 0.40 5.52 -6.53
C TYR A 107 -0.35 5.30 -7.85
N ALA A 108 -1.52 4.66 -7.82
CA ALA A 108 -2.36 4.44 -8.99
C ALA A 108 -3.52 5.45 -9.04
N ASP A 109 -4.09 5.79 -7.87
CA ASP A 109 -5.25 6.67 -7.77
C ASP A 109 -4.87 8.16 -7.94
N ALA A 110 -3.76 8.60 -7.35
CA ALA A 110 -3.26 9.98 -7.44
C ALA A 110 -1.73 9.99 -7.67
N PRO A 111 -1.26 9.54 -8.85
CA PRO A 111 0.17 9.37 -9.11
C PRO A 111 0.97 10.66 -9.02
N GLU A 112 0.41 11.79 -9.45
CA GLU A 112 1.09 13.09 -9.40
C GLU A 112 1.30 13.58 -7.95
N GLU A 113 0.28 13.47 -7.11
CA GLU A 113 0.35 13.81 -5.68
C GLU A 113 1.32 12.88 -4.94
N PHE A 114 1.24 11.58 -5.21
CA PHE A 114 2.18 10.60 -4.65
C PHE A 114 3.62 10.92 -5.04
N GLU A 115 3.88 11.24 -6.30
CA GLU A 115 5.21 11.62 -6.78
C GLU A 115 5.72 12.90 -6.11
N MET A 116 4.86 13.91 -5.93
CA MET A 116 5.20 15.14 -5.23
C MET A 116 5.65 14.85 -3.78
N TYR A 117 4.88 14.06 -3.03
CA TYR A 117 5.24 13.67 -1.68
C TYR A 117 6.54 12.87 -1.64
N LEU A 118 6.72 11.91 -2.57
CA LEU A 118 7.94 11.12 -2.66
C LEU A 118 9.17 12.00 -2.92
N LYS A 119 9.09 12.95 -3.86
CA LYS A 119 10.17 13.90 -4.13
C LYS A 119 10.49 14.77 -2.92
N ARG A 120 9.45 15.25 -2.21
CA ARG A 120 9.65 16.03 -0.98
C ARG A 120 10.40 15.20 0.07
N ILE A 121 10.05 13.93 0.23
CA ILE A 121 10.71 13.03 1.19
C ILE A 121 12.16 12.74 0.79
N LEU A 122 12.42 12.51 -0.49
CA LEU A 122 13.75 12.09 -0.95
C LEU A 122 14.75 13.24 -1.11
N TYR A 123 14.28 14.45 -1.43
CA TYR A 123 15.15 15.56 -1.83
C TYR A 123 15.06 16.80 -0.94
N ASN A 124 14.03 16.92 -0.08
CA ASN A 124 13.82 18.10 0.76
C ASN A 124 13.90 17.79 2.27
N ASN A 125 14.50 16.64 2.64
CA ASN A 125 14.85 16.30 4.02
C ASN A 125 16.36 16.43 4.24
#